data_AF-A0A8B2U787-F1
#
_entry.id   AF-A0A8B2U787-F1
#
_cell.length_a   1.000
_cell.length_b   1.000
_cell.length_c   1.000
_cell.angle_alpha   90.00
_cell.angle_beta   90.00
_cell.angle_gamma   90.00
#
_symmetry.space_group_name_H-M   'P 1'
#
loop_
_entity.id
_entity.type
_entity.pdbx_description
1 polymer ?
#
loop_
_entity_poly.entity_id
_entity_poly.type
_entity_poly.pdbx_seq_one_letter_code
_entity_poly.pdbx_strand_id
1 'polypeptide(L)'
;MFIRHQSAIQVGLCYRPQHIDVLWFDSQNQAQFLQCSELDLLTLSSTLNQKLNQSPRRANYKFITAIMPQHIWQKSLILPHNLNTLECEQQCHFTLTHELPIPLEEVWYDYTAMPLKQGFRLDIFAIRQQIAKNYLNQFIPLQIDVLDSVAKAVLRAREYILEQPLPIDALVLYQDESGALAIHQKRQQTQTLYQTDGNLTALFEQYCQRYDEKPEKVFYYSTESTPHIASDWVEINTSLPFIALGNALWQQETLQKSTALFGVKAPSLEKMT
;
A
#
# COMPACT_ATOMS: atom_id res chain seq x y z
N MET A 1 2.77 -30.77 19.44
CA MET A 1 1.49 -30.05 19.56
C MET A 1 1.59 -28.81 18.67
N PHE A 2 1.11 -28.91 17.42
CA PHE A 2 1.20 -27.79 16.48
C PHE A 2 0.06 -26.82 16.76
N ILE A 3 0.37 -25.69 17.38
CA ILE A 3 -0.58 -24.57 17.47
C ILE A 3 -0.69 -24.03 16.04
N ARG A 4 -1.80 -24.34 15.36
CA ARG A 4 -2.15 -23.66 14.11
C ARG A 4 -2.40 -22.20 14.46
N HIS A 5 -1.46 -21.33 14.18
CA HIS A 5 -1.72 -19.89 14.15
C HIS A 5 -2.78 -19.65 13.07
N GLN A 6 -4.01 -19.32 13.49
CA GLN A 6 -4.99 -18.77 12.57
C GLN A 6 -4.48 -17.40 12.13
N SER A 7 -4.24 -17.23 10.83
CA SER A 7 -3.90 -15.94 10.24
C SER A 7 -5.04 -14.96 10.48
N ALA A 8 -4.73 -13.78 11.00
CA ALA A 8 -5.71 -12.71 11.18
C ALA A 8 -6.34 -12.34 9.82
N ILE A 9 -7.63 -12.00 9.83
CA ILE A 9 -8.35 -11.52 8.66
C ILE A 9 -7.99 -10.05 8.46
N GLN A 10 -7.44 -9.74 7.30
CA GLN A 10 -7.08 -8.38 6.95
C GLN A 10 -8.32 -7.59 6.56
N VAL A 11 -8.49 -6.44 7.20
CA VAL A 11 -9.59 -5.52 6.95
C VAL A 11 -8.99 -4.18 6.56
N GLY A 12 -9.16 -3.82 5.30
CA GLY A 12 -8.76 -2.52 4.78
C GLY A 12 -9.80 -1.46 5.12
N LEU A 13 -9.34 -0.33 5.62
CA LEU A 13 -10.13 0.83 5.99
C LEU A 13 -9.71 2.04 5.16
N CYS A 14 -10.66 2.86 4.77
CA CYS A 14 -10.38 4.19 4.20
C CYS A 14 -11.42 5.18 4.73
N TYR A 15 -10.94 6.26 5.34
CA TYR A 15 -11.81 7.32 5.83
C TYR A 15 -12.21 8.24 4.68
N ARG A 16 -13.51 8.49 4.52
CA ARG A 16 -14.11 9.44 3.58
C ARG A 16 -14.85 10.53 4.38
N PRO A 17 -15.10 11.72 3.82
CA PRO A 17 -15.79 12.78 4.55
C PRO A 17 -17.19 12.40 5.09
N GLN A 18 -17.90 11.47 4.43
CA GLN A 18 -19.26 11.07 4.83
C GLN A 18 -19.37 9.65 5.41
N HIS A 19 -18.36 8.81 5.24
CA HIS A 19 -18.40 7.40 5.65
C HIS A 19 -16.98 6.83 5.73
N ILE A 20 -16.88 5.57 6.15
CA ILE A 20 -15.65 4.81 6.19
C ILE A 20 -15.86 3.59 5.31
N ASP A 21 -15.02 3.45 4.30
CA ASP A 21 -14.99 2.26 3.48
C ASP A 21 -14.29 1.14 4.25
N VAL A 22 -14.95 -0.02 4.33
CA VAL A 22 -14.40 -1.23 4.96
C VAL A 22 -14.41 -2.35 3.93
N LEU A 23 -13.27 -2.99 3.72
CA LEU A 23 -13.12 -4.10 2.78
C LEU A 23 -12.34 -5.25 3.39
N TRP A 24 -12.80 -6.47 3.14
CA TRP A 24 -12.12 -7.71 3.53
C TRP A 24 -12.30 -8.77 2.44
N PHE A 25 -11.55 -9.87 2.54
CA PHE A 25 -11.72 -11.03 1.66
C PHE A 25 -12.43 -12.15 2.41
N ASP A 26 -13.43 -12.76 1.78
CA ASP A 26 -14.12 -13.93 2.32
C ASP A 26 -13.31 -15.23 2.15
N SER A 27 -13.87 -16.36 2.59
CA SER A 27 -13.23 -17.67 2.47
C SER A 27 -13.00 -18.14 1.03
N GLN A 28 -13.67 -17.53 0.05
CA GLN A 28 -13.53 -17.79 -1.38
C GLN A 28 -12.56 -16.79 -2.03
N ASN A 29 -11.86 -15.99 -1.22
CA ASN A 29 -10.97 -14.92 -1.66
C ASN A 29 -11.68 -13.88 -2.55
N GLN A 30 -12.98 -13.66 -2.32
CA GLN A 30 -13.73 -12.60 -2.99
C GLN A 30 -13.74 -11.36 -2.09
N ALA A 31 -13.54 -10.20 -2.71
CA ALA A 31 -13.60 -8.92 -2.03
C ALA A 31 -15.05 -8.64 -1.59
N GLN A 32 -15.22 -8.42 -0.29
CA GLN A 32 -16.47 -8.01 0.33
C GLN A 32 -16.25 -6.62 0.94
N PHE A 33 -17.26 -5.75 0.86
CA PHE A 33 -17.16 -4.42 1.42
C PHE A 33 -18.45 -3.94 2.04
N LEU A 34 -18.33 -2.95 2.91
CA LEU A 34 -19.43 -2.15 3.42
C LEU A 34 -18.95 -0.72 3.64
N GLN A 35 -19.90 0.21 3.68
CA GLN A 35 -19.68 1.57 4.13
C GLN A 35 -20.30 1.73 5.51
N CYS A 36 -19.58 2.36 6.42
CA CYS A 36 -20.05 2.57 7.77
C CYS A 36 -19.80 4.01 8.25
N SER A 37 -20.56 4.45 9.23
CA SER A 37 -20.34 5.72 9.91
C SER A 37 -19.30 5.57 11.02
N GLU A 38 -18.86 6.69 11.61
CA GLU A 38 -17.99 6.67 12.80
C GLU A 38 -18.60 5.86 13.96
N LEU A 39 -19.92 5.97 14.17
CA LEU A 39 -20.62 5.24 15.23
C LEU A 39 -20.58 3.73 15.03
N ASP A 40 -20.56 3.27 13.78
CA ASP A 40 -20.53 1.86 13.44
C ASP A 40 -19.18 1.20 13.79
N LEU A 41 -18.10 1.98 13.91
CA LEU A 41 -16.78 1.47 14.34
C LEU A 41 -16.83 0.78 15.70
N LEU A 42 -17.71 1.23 16.60
CA LEU A 42 -17.95 0.61 17.91
C LEU A 42 -18.42 -0.85 17.79
N THR A 43 -19.07 -1.20 16.69
CA THR A 43 -19.68 -2.52 16.47
C THR A 43 -19.08 -3.27 15.28
N LEU A 44 -18.06 -2.70 14.63
CA LEU A 44 -17.52 -3.23 13.37
C LEU A 44 -17.10 -4.69 13.49
N SER A 45 -16.37 -5.07 14.54
CA SER A 45 -15.96 -6.47 14.76
C SER A 45 -17.14 -7.42 14.87
N SER A 46 -18.24 -7.00 15.50
CA SER A 46 -19.48 -7.78 15.59
C SER A 46 -20.17 -7.90 14.23
N THR A 47 -20.21 -6.82 13.46
CA THR A 47 -20.73 -6.82 12.09
C THR A 47 -19.92 -7.75 11.18
N LEU A 48 -18.59 -7.71 11.26
CA LEU A 48 -17.71 -8.61 10.53
C LEU A 48 -17.93 -10.07 10.95
N ASN A 49 -18.09 -10.35 12.24
CA ASN A 49 -18.39 -11.70 12.75
C ASN A 49 -19.68 -12.25 12.13
N GLN A 50 -20.72 -11.43 12.04
CA GLN A 50 -21.97 -11.82 11.40
C GLN A 50 -21.79 -12.08 9.90
N LYS A 51 -21.10 -11.19 9.18
CA LYS A 51 -20.87 -11.32 7.74
C LYS A 51 -20.00 -12.53 7.38
N LEU A 52 -19.01 -12.85 8.21
CA LEU A 52 -18.09 -13.96 8.01
C LEU A 52 -18.58 -15.27 8.64
N ASN A 53 -19.77 -15.29 9.25
CA ASN A 53 -20.29 -16.41 10.04
C ASN A 53 -19.28 -16.92 11.10
N GLN A 54 -18.55 -15.99 11.74
CA GLN A 54 -17.53 -16.29 12.73
C GLN A 54 -18.03 -16.15 14.15
N SER A 55 -17.58 -17.07 15.01
CA SER A 55 -17.77 -16.91 16.46
C SER A 55 -16.84 -15.80 16.97
N PRO A 56 -17.32 -14.89 17.84
CA PRO A 56 -16.50 -13.82 18.42
C PRO A 56 -15.22 -14.30 19.10
N ARG A 57 -15.21 -15.55 19.58
CA ARG A 57 -14.02 -16.16 20.23
C ARG A 57 -12.92 -16.59 19.26
N ARG A 58 -13.18 -16.58 17.95
CA ARG A 58 -12.24 -17.04 16.91
C ARG A 58 -11.82 -15.94 15.94
N ALA A 59 -12.56 -14.84 15.90
CA ALA A 59 -12.27 -13.76 14.98
C ALA A 59 -11.06 -12.96 15.45
N ASN A 60 -10.02 -12.96 14.63
CA ASN A 60 -8.83 -12.13 14.80
C ASN A 60 -8.76 -11.23 13.58
N TYR A 61 -9.02 -9.93 13.76
CA TYR A 61 -8.99 -8.94 12.69
C TYR A 61 -7.68 -8.18 12.75
N LYS A 62 -7.14 -7.87 11.58
CA LYS A 62 -6.01 -6.96 11.40
C LYS A 62 -6.50 -5.75 10.61
N PHE A 63 -6.68 -4.62 11.28
CA PHE A 63 -7.18 -3.39 10.67
C PHE A 63 -6.03 -2.61 10.05
N ILE A 64 -6.16 -2.32 8.76
CA ILE A 64 -5.12 -1.68 7.96
C ILE A 64 -5.73 -0.43 7.33
N THR A 65 -5.06 0.70 7.49
CA THR A 65 -5.41 1.96 6.83
C THR A 65 -4.19 2.53 6.13
N ALA A 66 -4.35 3.60 5.36
CA ALA A 66 -3.25 4.23 4.65
C ALA A 66 -3.31 5.75 4.68
N ILE A 67 -2.17 6.37 4.95
CA ILE A 67 -2.00 7.82 4.96
C ILE A 67 -1.40 8.32 3.64
N MET A 68 -1.77 9.55 3.28
CA MET A 68 -1.32 10.17 2.05
C MET A 68 0.21 10.40 2.02
N PRO A 69 0.88 10.23 0.87
CA PRO A 69 2.34 10.27 0.79
C PRO A 69 2.99 11.59 1.23
N GLN A 70 2.30 12.74 1.16
CA GLN A 70 2.86 14.01 1.62
C GLN A 70 3.17 14.05 3.13
N HIS A 71 2.59 13.13 3.90
CA HIS A 71 2.87 12.98 5.33
C HIS A 71 4.02 12.02 5.63
N ILE A 72 4.55 11.36 4.60
CA ILE A 72 5.60 10.35 4.70
C ILE A 72 6.86 10.92 4.05
N TRP A 73 7.92 11.04 4.83
CA TRP A 73 9.25 11.19 4.29
C TRP A 73 9.73 9.83 3.80
N GLN A 74 10.31 9.76 2.60
CA GLN A 74 10.88 8.53 2.07
C GLN A 74 12.26 8.76 1.48
N LYS A 75 13.13 7.76 1.58
CA LYS A 75 14.41 7.74 0.89
C LYS A 75 14.82 6.34 0.50
N SER A 76 15.28 6.19 -0.74
CA SER A 76 15.87 4.96 -1.25
C SER A 76 17.39 5.08 -1.28
N LEU A 77 18.07 4.13 -0.64
CA LEU A 77 19.52 4.00 -0.66
C LEU A 77 19.91 2.79 -1.52
N ILE A 78 20.82 3.00 -2.47
CA ILE A 78 21.45 1.91 -3.24
C ILE A 78 22.86 1.72 -2.70
N LEU A 79 23.09 0.55 -2.11
CA LEU A 79 24.31 0.20 -1.40
C LEU A 79 25.07 -0.90 -2.16
N PRO A 80 26.42 -0.92 -2.10
CA PRO A 80 27.23 -1.88 -2.85
C PRO A 80 27.17 -3.31 -2.29
N HIS A 81 26.79 -3.48 -1.02
CA HIS A 81 26.78 -4.77 -0.33
C HIS A 81 25.45 -5.01 0.39
N ASN A 82 25.08 -6.28 0.54
CA ASN A 82 23.90 -6.66 1.30
C ASN A 82 24.13 -6.36 2.79
N LEU A 83 23.17 -5.67 3.39
CA LEU A 83 23.15 -5.44 4.83
C LEU A 83 22.34 -6.54 5.52
N ASN A 84 22.76 -6.91 6.72
CA ASN A 84 21.93 -7.65 7.65
C ASN A 84 20.92 -6.73 8.36
N THR A 85 20.02 -7.29 9.16
CA THR A 85 18.97 -6.52 9.86
C THR A 85 19.54 -5.43 10.75
N LEU A 86 20.56 -5.73 11.57
CA LEU A 86 21.17 -4.74 12.47
C LEU A 86 21.83 -3.59 11.69
N GLU A 87 22.50 -3.91 10.59
CA GLU A 87 23.12 -2.91 9.71
C GLU A 87 22.06 -2.04 9.02
N CYS A 88 20.90 -2.62 8.63
CA CYS A 88 19.77 -1.85 8.11
C CYS A 88 19.25 -0.85 9.15
N GLU A 89 19.04 -1.29 10.41
CA GLU A 89 18.60 -0.40 11.50
C GLU A 89 19.60 0.74 11.73
N GLN A 90 20.90 0.43 11.77
CA GLN A 90 21.95 1.44 11.95
C GLN A 90 21.96 2.45 10.80
N GLN A 91 21.81 1.96 9.56
CA GLN A 91 21.74 2.82 8.39
C GLN A 91 20.49 3.71 8.41
N CYS A 92 19.33 3.16 8.81
CA CYS A 92 18.10 3.94 8.98
C CYS A 92 18.28 5.03 10.02
N HIS A 93 18.76 4.69 11.22
CA HIS A 93 19.00 5.64 12.30
C HIS A 93 19.97 6.73 11.85
N PHE A 94 21.10 6.37 11.23
CA PHE A 94 22.06 7.34 10.72
C PHE A 94 21.41 8.29 9.72
N THR A 95 20.73 7.77 8.71
CA THR A 95 20.07 8.57 7.67
C THR A 95 19.01 9.50 8.25
N LEU A 96 18.14 8.99 9.13
CA LEU A 96 17.05 9.78 9.71
C LEU A 96 17.57 10.90 10.61
N THR A 97 18.58 10.65 11.45
CA THR A 97 19.16 11.67 12.33
C THR A 97 19.83 12.82 11.57
N HIS A 98 20.39 12.55 10.37
CA HIS A 98 21.10 13.57 9.59
C HIS A 98 20.19 14.35 8.63
N GLU A 99 19.08 13.76 8.18
CA GLU A 99 18.23 14.36 7.14
C GLU A 99 16.92 14.94 7.66
N LEU A 100 16.42 14.44 8.79
CA LEU A 100 15.21 14.99 9.37
C LEU A 100 15.53 16.17 10.29
N PRO A 101 14.82 17.31 10.17
CA PRO A 101 15.03 18.47 11.01
C PRO A 101 14.35 18.34 12.39
N ILE A 102 14.11 17.11 12.85
CA ILE A 102 13.42 16.79 14.10
C ILE A 102 14.10 15.61 14.82
N PRO A 103 13.96 15.51 16.15
CA PRO A 103 14.51 14.39 16.91
C PRO A 103 13.90 13.04 16.52
N LEU A 104 14.69 11.97 16.56
CA LEU A 104 14.26 10.64 16.14
C LEU A 104 13.16 10.06 17.05
N GLU A 105 13.12 10.45 18.32
CA GLU A 105 12.08 10.09 19.27
C GLU A 105 10.68 10.62 18.91
N GLU A 106 10.59 11.63 18.03
CA GLU A 106 9.34 12.15 17.49
C GLU A 106 8.90 11.46 16.18
N VAL A 107 9.67 10.49 15.70
CA VAL A 107 9.47 9.83 14.41
C VAL A 107 9.07 8.38 14.62
N TRP A 108 8.12 7.91 13.83
CA TRP A 108 7.97 6.49 13.54
C TRP A 108 8.56 6.23 12.16
N TYR A 109 9.32 5.16 12.02
CA TYR A 109 9.91 4.76 10.76
C TYR A 109 9.84 3.25 10.57
N ASP A 110 9.91 2.85 9.31
CA ASP A 110 10.03 1.47 8.87
C ASP A 110 10.89 1.44 7.60
N TYR A 111 11.32 0.25 7.17
CA TYR A 111 12.08 0.09 5.94
C TYR A 111 11.76 -1.20 5.21
N THR A 112 12.08 -1.20 3.92
CA THR A 112 12.13 -2.41 3.12
C THR A 112 13.53 -2.62 2.57
N ALA A 113 14.02 -3.84 2.73
CA ALA A 113 15.35 -4.27 2.29
C ALA A 113 15.20 -5.26 1.13
N MET A 114 15.85 -4.97 0.01
CA MET A 114 15.80 -5.80 -1.19
C MET A 114 17.20 -6.00 -1.77
N PRO A 115 17.74 -7.23 -1.74
CA PRO A 115 18.94 -7.56 -2.50
C PRO A 115 18.71 -7.33 -3.99
N LEU A 116 19.67 -6.69 -4.67
CA LEU A 116 19.64 -6.48 -6.10
C LEU A 116 20.63 -7.44 -6.79
N LYS A 117 20.54 -7.56 -8.12
CA LYS A 117 21.55 -8.30 -8.90
C LYS A 117 22.97 -7.74 -8.68
N GLN A 118 23.08 -6.44 -8.46
CA GLN A 118 24.31 -5.73 -8.13
C GLN A 118 24.01 -4.73 -7.03
N GLY A 119 24.34 -5.10 -5.79
CA GLY A 119 24.13 -4.27 -4.60
C GLY A 119 22.84 -4.58 -3.85
N PHE A 120 22.37 -3.62 -3.09
CA PHE A 120 21.30 -3.74 -2.11
C PHE A 120 20.50 -2.46 -2.07
N ARG A 121 19.17 -2.57 -2.04
CA ARG A 121 18.26 -1.44 -1.92
C ARG A 121 17.66 -1.40 -0.52
N LEU A 122 17.74 -0.25 0.12
CA LEU A 122 17.09 0.05 1.38
C LEU A 122 16.14 1.23 1.19
N ASP A 123 14.84 0.99 1.22
CA ASP A 123 13.83 2.05 1.20
C ASP A 123 13.40 2.35 2.63
N ILE A 124 13.61 3.58 3.08
CA ILE A 124 13.29 4.07 4.43
C ILE A 124 12.05 4.94 4.34
N PHE A 125 11.10 4.73 5.23
CA PHE A 125 9.87 5.51 5.36
C PHE A 125 9.78 6.07 6.76
N ALA A 126 9.47 7.35 6.90
CA ALA A 126 9.36 8.01 8.19
C ALA A 126 8.15 8.96 8.24
N ILE A 127 7.50 9.00 9.39
CA ILE A 127 6.37 9.88 9.67
C ILE A 127 6.53 10.47 11.07
N ARG A 128 6.19 11.75 11.23
CA ARG A 128 6.14 12.37 12.55
C ARG A 128 5.01 11.73 13.36
N GLN A 129 5.31 11.25 14.57
CA GLN A 129 4.35 10.55 15.42
C GLN A 129 3.07 11.34 15.65
N GLN A 130 3.15 12.66 15.83
CA GLN A 130 1.95 13.49 16.02
C GLN A 130 1.01 13.45 14.81
N ILE A 131 1.55 13.45 13.59
CA ILE A 131 0.75 13.37 12.36
C ILE A 131 0.09 12.00 12.27
N ALA A 132 0.85 10.93 12.49
CA ALA A 132 0.32 9.57 12.49
C ALA A 132 -0.77 9.39 13.56
N LYS A 133 -0.53 9.83 14.80
CA LYS A 133 -1.51 9.74 15.91
C LYS A 133 -2.78 10.54 15.60
N ASN A 134 -2.66 11.77 15.12
CA ASN A 134 -3.81 12.59 14.73
C ASN A 134 -4.63 11.91 13.63
N TYR A 135 -3.97 11.36 12.62
CA TYR A 135 -4.64 10.61 11.57
C TYR A 135 -5.32 9.34 12.11
N LEU A 136 -4.67 8.58 12.98
CA LEU A 136 -5.22 7.33 13.52
C LEU A 136 -6.41 7.56 14.47
N ASN A 137 -6.48 8.73 15.13
CA ASN A 137 -7.58 9.06 16.05
C ASN A 137 -8.97 9.03 15.39
N GLN A 138 -9.06 9.24 14.07
CA GLN A 138 -10.34 9.17 13.35
C GLN A 138 -10.94 7.76 13.31
N PHE A 139 -10.16 6.72 13.65
CA PHE A 139 -10.61 5.33 13.66
C PHE A 139 -10.94 4.82 15.07
N ILE A 140 -10.85 5.65 16.11
CA ILE A 140 -11.24 5.25 17.48
C ILE A 140 -12.71 4.76 17.46
N PRO A 141 -13.02 3.63 18.12
CA PRO A 141 -12.19 2.88 19.07
C PRO A 141 -11.36 1.74 18.45
N LEU A 142 -11.31 1.60 17.13
CA LEU A 142 -10.54 0.53 16.51
C LEU A 142 -9.05 0.71 16.79
N GLN A 143 -8.41 -0.39 17.16
CA GLN A 143 -6.96 -0.48 17.15
C GLN A 143 -6.51 -0.76 15.72
N ILE A 144 -5.89 0.23 15.09
CA ILE A 144 -5.25 0.07 13.78
C ILE A 144 -3.93 -0.66 13.96
N ASP A 145 -3.77 -1.78 13.26
CA ASP A 145 -2.57 -2.62 13.31
C ASP A 145 -1.49 -2.15 12.32
N VAL A 146 -1.90 -1.54 11.20
CA VAL A 146 -0.99 -1.08 10.15
C VAL A 146 -1.42 0.27 9.62
N LEU A 147 -0.47 1.20 9.59
CA LEU A 147 -0.56 2.47 8.87
C LEU A 147 0.33 2.38 7.62
N ASP A 148 -0.27 2.13 6.47
CA ASP A 148 0.42 2.04 5.18
C ASP A 148 0.44 3.41 4.45
N SER A 149 1.02 3.45 3.25
CA SER A 149 0.97 4.57 2.32
C SER A 149 -0.13 4.39 1.28
N VAL A 150 -0.90 5.45 1.02
CA VAL A 150 -1.92 5.45 -0.05
C VAL A 150 -1.29 5.11 -1.41
N ALA A 151 -0.05 5.53 -1.67
CA ALA A 151 0.64 5.17 -2.91
C ALA A 151 0.79 3.65 -3.07
N LYS A 152 1.11 2.93 -1.99
CA LYS A 152 1.24 1.47 -2.02
C LYS A 152 -0.12 0.79 -2.12
N ALA A 153 -1.13 1.32 -1.43
CA ALA A 153 -2.51 0.83 -1.52
C ALA A 153 -3.06 0.93 -2.96
N VAL A 154 -2.90 2.09 -3.61
CA VAL A 154 -3.30 2.31 -5.00
C VAL A 154 -2.65 1.31 -5.95
N LEU A 155 -1.35 1.07 -5.80
CA LEU A 155 -0.62 0.14 -6.67
C LEU A 155 -1.13 -1.30 -6.52
N ARG A 156 -1.40 -1.77 -5.29
CA ARG A 156 -1.98 -3.11 -5.04
C ARG A 156 -3.41 -3.22 -5.56
N ALA A 157 -4.23 -2.21 -5.32
CA ALA A 157 -5.61 -2.17 -5.82
C ALA A 157 -5.65 -2.23 -7.35
N ARG A 158 -4.79 -1.46 -8.03
CA ARG A 158 -4.64 -1.52 -9.50
C ARG A 158 -4.28 -2.95 -9.94
N GLU A 159 -3.25 -3.54 -9.37
CA GLU A 159 -2.79 -4.88 -9.76
C GLU A 159 -3.89 -5.93 -9.57
N TYR A 160 -4.66 -5.84 -8.48
CA TYR A 160 -5.81 -6.70 -8.24
C TYR A 160 -6.91 -6.50 -9.29
N ILE A 161 -7.31 -5.26 -9.58
CA ILE A 161 -8.41 -4.98 -10.53
C ILE A 161 -8.05 -5.31 -11.97
N LEU A 162 -6.82 -5.04 -12.38
CA LEU A 162 -6.37 -5.27 -13.76
C LEU A 162 -5.77 -6.67 -13.97
N GLU A 163 -5.60 -7.45 -12.90
CA GLU A 163 -4.97 -8.78 -12.89
C GLU A 163 -3.62 -8.82 -13.62
N GLN A 164 -2.90 -7.70 -13.58
CA GLN A 164 -1.67 -7.49 -14.32
C GLN A 164 -0.66 -6.72 -13.48
N PRO A 165 0.61 -7.15 -13.46
CA PRO A 165 1.65 -6.38 -12.79
C PRO A 165 1.75 -4.99 -13.41
N LEU A 166 2.24 -4.02 -12.63
CA LEU A 166 2.49 -2.69 -13.15
C LEU A 166 3.57 -2.77 -14.25
N PRO A 167 3.32 -2.24 -15.46
CA PRO A 167 4.35 -2.14 -16.49
C PRO A 167 5.53 -1.31 -16.01
N ILE A 168 6.69 -1.55 -16.62
CA ILE A 168 7.84 -0.67 -16.44
C ILE A 168 7.45 0.74 -16.94
N ASP A 169 7.86 1.76 -16.19
CA ASP A 169 7.64 3.17 -16.55
C ASP A 169 6.16 3.61 -16.65
N ALA A 170 5.28 2.91 -15.92
CA ALA A 170 3.89 3.30 -15.81
C ALA A 170 3.67 4.34 -14.70
N LEU A 171 2.92 5.39 -15.03
CA LEU A 171 2.36 6.33 -14.07
C LEU A 171 0.95 5.89 -13.68
N VAL A 172 0.67 5.89 -12.39
CA VAL A 172 -0.69 5.69 -11.86
C VAL A 172 -1.17 6.99 -11.25
N LEU A 173 -2.31 7.46 -11.71
CA LEU A 173 -3.01 8.62 -11.20
C LEU A 173 -4.20 8.16 -10.35
N TYR A 174 -4.35 8.73 -9.18
CA TYR A 174 -5.47 8.51 -8.28
C TYR A 174 -6.11 9.85 -7.97
N GLN A 175 -7.43 9.92 -8.01
CA GLN A 175 -8.19 11.09 -7.57
C GLN A 175 -9.39 10.68 -6.74
N ASP A 176 -9.63 11.46 -5.70
CA ASP A 176 -10.86 11.46 -4.96
C ASP A 176 -11.26 12.87 -4.50
N GLU A 177 -12.24 12.98 -3.61
CA GLU A 177 -12.73 14.24 -3.06
C GLU A 177 -11.68 15.02 -2.24
N SER A 178 -10.60 14.36 -1.80
CA SER A 178 -9.52 14.99 -1.02
C SER A 178 -8.44 15.61 -1.91
N GLY A 179 -8.27 15.09 -3.12
CA GLY A 179 -7.29 15.58 -4.08
C GLY A 179 -6.85 14.53 -5.10
N ALA A 180 -5.71 14.79 -5.73
CA ALA A 180 -5.13 13.94 -6.75
C ALA A 180 -3.67 13.58 -6.45
N LEU A 181 -3.31 12.33 -6.73
CA LEU A 181 -2.01 11.74 -6.44
C LEU A 181 -1.46 11.02 -7.68
N ALA A 182 -0.24 11.39 -8.07
CA ALA A 182 0.53 10.72 -9.10
C ALA A 182 1.57 9.81 -8.45
N ILE A 183 1.67 8.58 -8.94
CA ILE A 183 2.54 7.53 -8.39
C ILE A 183 3.30 6.89 -9.54
N HIS A 184 4.62 7.00 -9.52
CA HIS A 184 5.48 6.39 -10.52
C HIS A 184 6.52 5.51 -9.84
N GLN A 185 6.42 4.19 -10.04
CA GLN A 185 7.38 3.26 -9.47
C GLN A 185 8.61 3.13 -10.38
N LYS A 186 9.69 3.83 -10.03
CA LYS A 186 10.99 3.70 -10.72
C LYS A 186 11.88 2.66 -10.04
N ARG A 187 12.92 2.25 -10.76
CA ARG A 187 13.94 1.32 -10.26
C ARG A 187 14.68 1.84 -9.02
N GLN A 188 14.93 3.15 -8.97
CA GLN A 188 15.71 3.76 -7.89
C GLN A 188 14.83 4.25 -6.73
N GLN A 189 13.65 4.79 -7.00
CA GLN A 189 12.74 5.31 -5.98
C GLN A 189 11.29 5.28 -6.47
N THR A 190 10.32 5.35 -5.55
CA THR A 190 8.94 5.63 -5.93
C THR A 190 8.76 7.15 -5.96
N GLN A 191 8.45 7.73 -7.11
CA GLN A 191 8.13 9.15 -7.21
C GLN A 191 6.64 9.35 -6.93
N THR A 192 6.33 10.35 -6.11
CA THR A 192 4.95 10.75 -5.84
C THR A 192 4.79 12.25 -5.98
N LEU A 193 3.63 12.69 -6.48
CA LEU A 193 3.23 14.10 -6.50
C LEU A 193 1.77 14.19 -6.08
N TYR A 194 1.49 14.95 -5.04
CA TYR A 194 0.14 15.17 -4.54
C TYR A 194 -0.27 16.62 -4.75
N GLN A 195 -1.52 16.83 -5.12
CA GLN A 195 -2.16 18.14 -5.17
C GLN A 195 -3.58 18.04 -4.63
N THR A 196 -4.06 19.12 -4.03
CA THR A 196 -5.45 19.22 -3.54
C THR A 196 -6.43 19.58 -4.65
N ASP A 197 -5.94 20.13 -5.76
CA ASP A 197 -6.75 20.34 -6.96
C ASP A 197 -6.98 18.98 -7.64
N GLY A 198 -8.23 18.58 -7.84
CA GLY A 198 -8.56 17.26 -8.38
C GLY A 198 -8.13 17.03 -9.83
N ASN A 199 -7.75 18.05 -10.60
CA ASN A 199 -7.55 17.88 -12.04
C ASN A 199 -6.38 16.93 -12.40
N LEU A 200 -6.70 15.72 -12.87
CA LEU A 200 -5.70 14.71 -13.27
C LEU A 200 -4.81 15.12 -14.45
N THR A 201 -5.34 15.84 -15.43
CA THR A 201 -4.57 16.31 -16.58
C THR A 201 -3.53 17.33 -16.14
N ALA A 202 -3.91 18.28 -15.28
CA ALA A 202 -2.98 19.24 -14.70
C ALA A 202 -1.93 18.55 -13.80
N LEU A 203 -2.33 17.56 -13.01
CA LEU A 203 -1.41 16.76 -12.20
C LEU A 203 -0.37 16.06 -13.07
N PHE A 204 -0.81 15.45 -14.17
CA PHE A 204 0.06 14.78 -15.11
C PHE A 204 1.07 15.74 -15.73
N GLU A 205 0.62 16.91 -16.20
CA GLU A 205 1.50 17.93 -16.78
C GLU A 205 2.53 18.42 -15.76
N GLN A 206 2.10 18.71 -14.53
CA GLN A 206 2.99 19.12 -13.45
C GLN A 206 3.99 18.00 -13.09
N TYR A 207 3.54 16.75 -13.08
CA TYR A 207 4.41 15.59 -12.86
C TYR A 207 5.51 15.54 -13.94
N CYS A 208 5.11 15.61 -15.21
CA CYS A 208 6.04 15.56 -16.34
C CYS A 208 7.04 16.72 -16.29
N GLN A 209 6.58 17.93 -15.96
CA GLN A 209 7.44 19.10 -15.82
C GLN A 209 8.41 18.98 -14.64
N ARG A 210 7.95 18.49 -13.49
CA ARG A 210 8.77 18.38 -12.27
C ARG A 210 9.92 17.38 -12.42
N TYR A 211 9.66 16.27 -13.10
CA TYR A 211 10.63 15.19 -13.24
C TYR A 211 11.32 15.17 -14.62
N ASP A 212 10.95 16.05 -15.54
CA ASP A 212 11.43 16.10 -16.93
C ASP A 212 11.31 14.74 -17.64
N GLU A 213 10.15 14.10 -17.48
CA GLU A 213 9.87 12.75 -17.94
C GLU A 213 8.49 12.65 -18.58
N LYS A 214 8.34 11.73 -19.54
CA LYS A 214 7.04 11.36 -20.12
C LYS A 214 6.82 9.86 -19.92
N PRO A 215 5.89 9.44 -19.04
CA PRO A 215 5.60 8.04 -18.82
C PRO A 215 5.14 7.35 -20.10
N GLU A 216 5.56 6.10 -20.32
CA GLU A 216 5.11 5.31 -21.48
C GLU A 216 3.63 4.94 -21.40
N LYS A 217 3.11 4.74 -20.18
CA LYS A 217 1.72 4.35 -19.95
C LYS A 217 1.16 5.04 -18.73
N VAL A 218 -0.08 5.51 -18.84
CA VAL A 218 -0.81 6.15 -17.75
C VAL A 218 -2.04 5.31 -17.42
N PHE A 219 -2.18 4.97 -16.15
CA PHE A 219 -3.40 4.39 -15.58
C PHE A 219 -4.03 5.42 -14.66
N TYR A 220 -5.36 5.49 -14.60
CA TYR A 220 -6.03 6.38 -13.66
C TYR A 220 -7.24 5.74 -13.00
N TYR A 221 -7.46 6.11 -11.74
CA TYR A 221 -8.69 5.88 -11.00
C TYR A 221 -9.20 7.24 -10.51
N SER A 222 -10.48 7.54 -10.72
CA SER A 222 -11.11 8.74 -10.18
C SER A 222 -12.53 8.46 -9.72
N THR A 223 -12.91 9.00 -8.56
CA THR A 223 -14.32 9.09 -8.13
C THR A 223 -14.97 10.40 -8.56
N GLU A 224 -14.19 11.32 -9.12
CA GLU A 224 -14.64 12.65 -9.54
C GLU A 224 -14.84 12.71 -11.05
N SER A 225 -15.61 13.70 -11.51
CA SER A 225 -15.71 13.98 -12.93
C SER A 225 -14.38 14.51 -13.46
N THR A 226 -13.76 13.77 -14.38
CA THR A 226 -12.50 14.15 -15.03
C THR A 226 -12.76 14.54 -16.48
N PRO A 227 -13.17 15.79 -16.76
CA PRO A 227 -13.31 16.24 -18.14
C PRO A 227 -11.94 16.28 -18.82
N HIS A 228 -11.90 15.89 -20.10
CA HIS A 228 -10.69 15.97 -20.94
C HIS A 228 -9.52 15.07 -20.52
N ILE A 229 -9.81 13.81 -20.20
CA ILE A 229 -8.78 12.77 -20.09
C ILE A 229 -8.26 12.40 -21.48
N ALA A 230 -6.94 12.18 -21.59
CA ALA A 230 -6.32 11.74 -22.83
C ALA A 230 -6.79 10.33 -23.20
N SER A 231 -7.10 10.12 -24.48
CA SER A 231 -7.72 8.89 -25.00
C SER A 231 -6.86 7.63 -24.86
N ASP A 232 -5.56 7.79 -24.68
CA ASP A 232 -4.57 6.73 -24.52
C ASP A 232 -4.36 6.30 -23.06
N TRP A 233 -4.96 7.02 -22.10
CA TRP A 233 -4.90 6.65 -20.69
C TRP A 233 -5.85 5.49 -20.40
N VAL A 234 -5.44 4.61 -19.48
CA VAL A 234 -6.21 3.43 -19.10
C VAL A 234 -6.97 3.68 -17.81
N GLU A 235 -8.29 3.73 -17.89
CA GLU A 235 -9.16 3.81 -16.73
C GLU A 235 -9.14 2.51 -15.92
N ILE A 236 -9.04 2.63 -14.59
CA ILE A 236 -9.23 1.54 -13.64
C ILE A 236 -10.67 1.63 -13.14
N ASN A 237 -11.59 0.96 -13.83
CA ASN A 237 -13.01 0.97 -13.47
C ASN A 237 -13.31 -0.13 -12.44
N THR A 238 -13.83 0.26 -11.27
CA THR A 238 -14.27 -0.68 -10.24
C THR A 238 -15.34 -0.06 -9.33
N SER A 239 -16.24 -0.90 -8.83
CA SER A 239 -17.18 -0.52 -7.76
C SER A 239 -16.63 -0.78 -6.35
N LEU A 240 -15.45 -1.41 -6.23
CA LEU A 240 -14.82 -1.67 -4.94
C LEU A 240 -14.18 -0.39 -4.39
N PRO A 241 -14.25 -0.16 -3.06
CA PRO A 241 -13.58 0.98 -2.45
C PRO A 241 -12.06 0.85 -2.62
N PHE A 242 -11.50 1.64 -3.52
CA PHE A 242 -10.18 1.40 -4.11
C PHE A 242 -9.02 1.41 -3.09
N ILE A 243 -9.00 2.39 -2.18
CA ILE A 243 -7.97 2.45 -1.13
C ILE A 243 -8.16 1.35 -0.08
N ALA A 244 -9.40 1.09 0.35
CA ALA A 244 -9.69 0.01 1.29
C ALA A 244 -9.32 -1.36 0.69
N LEU A 245 -9.53 -1.56 -0.61
CA LEU A 245 -9.05 -2.73 -1.36
C LEU A 245 -7.54 -2.87 -1.26
N GLY A 246 -6.81 -1.81 -1.61
CA GLY A 246 -5.36 -1.78 -1.50
C GLY A 246 -4.85 -2.09 -0.10
N ASN A 247 -5.54 -1.60 0.93
CA ASN A 247 -5.21 -1.83 2.34
C ASN A 247 -5.47 -3.28 2.77
N ALA A 248 -6.60 -3.86 2.37
CA ALA A 248 -6.91 -5.26 2.68
C ALA A 248 -5.92 -6.25 2.04
N LEU A 249 -5.30 -5.86 0.91
CA LEU A 249 -4.26 -6.59 0.19
C LEU A 249 -2.85 -6.39 0.75
N TRP A 250 -2.67 -5.66 1.86
CA TRP A 250 -1.34 -5.39 2.42
C TRP A 250 -0.56 -6.69 2.71
N GLN A 251 0.69 -6.76 2.24
CA GLN A 251 1.56 -7.95 2.28
C GLN A 251 0.93 -9.27 1.75
N GLN A 252 -0.15 -9.20 0.98
CA GLN A 252 -0.65 -10.35 0.23
C GLN A 252 0.07 -10.40 -1.12
N GLU A 253 0.48 -11.59 -1.55
CA GLU A 253 0.90 -11.81 -2.94
C GLU A 253 -0.36 -11.67 -3.81
N THR A 254 -0.53 -10.50 -4.47
CA THR A 254 -1.67 -10.20 -5.35
C THR A 254 -1.74 -11.12 -6.57
N LEU A 255 -0.59 -11.62 -7.02
CA LEU A 255 -0.48 -12.67 -8.02
C LEU A 255 -0.14 -13.98 -7.33
N GLN A 256 -1.11 -14.88 -7.23
CA GLN A 256 -0.80 -16.31 -7.11
C GLN A 256 0.22 -16.63 -8.21
N LYS A 257 1.41 -17.07 -7.82
CA LYS A 257 2.34 -17.67 -8.77
C LYS A 257 1.56 -18.71 -9.56
N SER A 258 1.32 -18.43 -10.84
CA SER A 258 1.21 -19.48 -11.83
C SER A 258 2.57 -20.18 -11.80
N THR A 259 2.71 -21.15 -10.89
CA THR A 259 3.82 -22.10 -10.82
C THR A 259 3.67 -23.08 -11.98
N ALA A 260 3.77 -22.56 -13.19
CA ALA A 260 4.05 -23.32 -14.39
C ALA A 260 5.15 -22.57 -15.14
N LEU A 261 6.34 -22.55 -14.55
CA LEU A 261 7.66 -22.39 -15.19
C LEU A 261 8.67 -22.18 -14.06
N PHE A 262 9.17 -23.29 -13.51
CA PHE A 262 10.48 -23.53 -12.87
C PHE A 262 10.35 -24.76 -11.96
N GLY A 263 9.82 -25.86 -12.51
CA GLY A 263 10.05 -27.20 -11.99
C GLY A 263 11.43 -27.68 -12.43
N VAL A 264 12.51 -27.09 -11.90
CA VAL A 264 13.82 -27.73 -11.96
C VAL A 264 13.93 -28.60 -10.71
N LYS A 265 13.66 -29.90 -10.89
CA LYS A 265 14.03 -30.93 -9.93
C LYS A 265 15.54 -30.83 -9.70
N ALA A 266 15.95 -30.48 -8.48
CA ALA A 266 17.29 -30.83 -8.04
C ALA A 266 17.40 -32.37 -8.01
N PRO A 267 18.41 -32.97 -8.63
CA PRO A 267 18.56 -34.42 -8.67
C PRO A 267 18.79 -34.96 -7.27
N SER A 268 18.04 -36.01 -6.93
CA SER A 268 18.26 -36.88 -5.80
C SER A 268 19.68 -37.41 -5.83
N LEU A 269 20.45 -37.14 -4.78
CA LEU A 269 21.66 -37.89 -4.44
C LEU A 269 21.23 -39.31 -4.07
N GLU A 270 21.07 -40.15 -5.09
CA GLU A 270 21.08 -41.58 -4.93
C GLU A 270 22.51 -42.03 -4.59
N LYS A 271 22.56 -42.75 -3.48
CA LYS A 271 23.64 -43.62 -3.04
C LYS A 271 24.35 -44.28 -4.23
N MET A 272 25.63 -44.01 -4.39
CA MET A 272 26.55 -44.95 -5.00
C MET A 272 27.50 -45.44 -3.92
N THR A 273 27.31 -46.73 -3.59
CA THR A 273 28.28 -47.68 -2.97
C THR A 273 29.06 -47.21 -1.75
#